data_AF-A8FAG0-F1
#
_entry.id   AF-A8FAG0-F1
#
_cell.length_a   1.000
_cell.length_b   1.000
_cell.length_c   1.000
_cell.angle_alpha   90.00
_cell.angle_beta   90.00
_cell.angle_gamma   90.00
#
_symmetry.space_group_name_H-M   'P 1'
#
loop_
_entity.id
_entity.type
_entity.pdbx_description
1 polymer ?
#
loop_
_entity_poly.entity_id
_entity_poly.type
_entity_poly.pdbx_seq_one_letter_code
_entity_poly.pdbx_strand_id
1 'polypeptide(L)' 'MRNPVIWGIIYFAVGVAFTYMAIQNPGDMWSFYNILLMVFAAYNINIALKMFAFSVKLKKQQQK' A
#
# COMPACT_ATOMS: atom_id res chain seq x y z
N MET A 1 3.18 2.13 -16.44
CA MET A 1 3.83 1.59 -15.22
C MET A 1 4.78 0.46 -15.64
N ARG A 2 6.10 0.69 -15.67
CA ARG A 2 7.04 -0.21 -16.40
C ARG A 2 7.32 -1.55 -15.70
N ASN A 3 7.11 -1.67 -14.39
CA ASN A 3 7.22 -2.94 -13.67
C ASN A 3 6.23 -2.98 -12.49
N PRO A 4 5.15 -3.79 -12.54
CA PRO A 4 4.13 -3.82 -11.50
C PRO A 4 4.67 -4.28 -10.14
N VAL A 5 5.74 -5.09 -10.10
CA VAL A 5 6.36 -5.51 -8.83
C VAL A 5 7.01 -4.32 -8.11
N ILE A 6 7.78 -3.51 -8.85
CA ILE A 6 8.45 -2.33 -8.28
C ILE A 6 7.41 -1.34 -7.75
N TRP A 7 6.36 -1.08 -8.52
CA TRP A 7 5.26 -0.22 -8.08
C TRP A 7 4.54 -0.80 -6.85
N GLY A 8 4.30 -2.11 -6.82
CA GLY A 8 3.73 -2.78 -5.64
C GLY A 8 4.58 -2.57 -4.39
N ILE A 9 5.91 -2.68 -4.48
CA ILE A 9 6.83 -2.43 -3.36
C ILE A 9 6.76 -0.97 -2.91
N ILE A 10 6.75 -0.01 -3.84
CA ILE A 10 6.67 1.42 -3.50
C ILE A 10 5.38 1.72 -2.75
N TYR A 11 4.23 1.32 -3.28
CA TYR A 11 2.94 1.52 -2.63
C TYR A 11 2.88 0.82 -1.27
N PHE A 12 3.45 -0.38 -1.15
CA PHE A 12 3.51 -1.09 0.12
C PHE A 12 4.35 -0.33 1.16
N ALA A 13 5.54 0.13 0.79
CA ALA A 13 6.42 0.89 1.66
C ALA A 13 5.78 2.21 2.13
N VAL A 14 5.09 2.92 1.22
CA VAL A 14 4.32 4.12 1.56
C VAL A 14 3.19 3.80 2.53
N GLY A 15 2.45 2.70 2.32
CA GLY A 15 1.39 2.27 3.23
C GLY A 15 1.90 1.91 4.63
N VAL A 16 3.05 1.24 4.71
CA VAL A 16 3.73 0.95 5.99
C VAL A 16 4.18 2.23 6.68
N ALA A 17 4.71 3.20 5.94
CA ALA A 17 5.10 4.50 6.49
C ALA A 17 3.91 5.26 7.10
N PHE A 18 2.78 5.31 6.40
CA PHE A 18 1.55 5.92 6.94
C PHE A 18 1.03 5.17 8.18
N THR A 19 1.12 3.83 8.19
CA THR A 19 0.75 3.03 9.36
C THR A 19 1.64 3.36 10.56
N TYR A 20 2.95 3.46 10.35
CA TYR A 20 3.91 3.83 11.39
C TYR A 20 3.61 5.24 11.95
N MET A 21 3.35 6.22 11.08
CA MET A 21 2.96 7.57 11.50
C MET A 21 1.68 7.56 12.33
N ALA A 22 0.68 6.73 11.96
CA ALA A 22 -0.58 6.65 12.68
C ALA A 22 -0.45 5.99 14.06
N ILE A 23 0.45 5.01 14.20
CA ILE A 23 0.72 4.32 15.48
C ILE A 23 1.53 5.21 16.42
N GLN A 24 2.50 5.95 15.90
CA GLN A 24 3.41 6.77 16.70
C GLN A 24 2.78 8.10 17.14
N ASN A 25 1.64 8.48 16.56
CA ASN A 25 0.97 9.72 16.89
C ASN A 25 0.50 9.72 18.36
N PRO A 26 0.97 10.66 19.20
CA PRO A 26 0.59 10.72 20.62
C PRO A 26 -0.84 11.23 20.86
N GLY A 27 -1.54 11.69 19.81
CA GLY A 27 -2.92 12.15 19.88
C GLY A 27 -3.94 11.00 19.96
N ASP A 28 -5.22 11.37 20.00
CA ASP A 28 -6.31 10.39 19.96
C ASP A 28 -6.24 9.55 18.67
N MET A 29 -6.30 8.23 18.83
CA MET A 29 -6.35 7.26 17.73
C MET A 29 -7.50 7.55 16.75
N TRP A 30 -8.61 8.09 17.25
CA TRP A 30 -9.81 8.43 16.47
C TRP A 30 -9.84 9.89 16.00
N SER A 31 -8.78 10.64 16.21
CA SER A 31 -8.68 11.99 15.65
C SER A 31 -8.76 11.97 14.12
N PHE A 32 -9.32 13.03 13.54
CA PHE A 32 -9.46 13.17 12.09
C PHE A 32 -8.13 12.95 11.35
N TYR A 33 -7.04 13.51 11.88
CA TYR A 33 -5.71 13.35 11.29
C TYR A 33 -5.25 11.88 11.30
N ASN A 34 -5.47 11.15 12.40
CA ASN A 34 -5.05 9.75 12.49
C ASN A 34 -5.90 8.83 11.60
N ILE A 35 -7.21 9.10 11.49
CA ILE A 35 -8.10 8.43 10.53
C ILE A 35 -7.61 8.69 9.09
N LEU A 36 -7.22 9.91 8.77
CA LEU A 36 -6.69 10.26 7.45
C LEU A 36 -5.41 9.48 7.11
N LEU A 37 -4.50 9.34 8.07
CA LEU A 37 -3.31 8.48 7.93
C LEU A 37 -3.68 7.01 7.71
N MET A 38 -4.64 6.47 8.48
CA MET A 38 -5.12 5.10 8.33
C MET A 38 -5.77 4.85 6.96
N VAL A 39 -6.55 5.81 6.45
CA VAL A 39 -7.16 5.74 5.11
C VAL A 39 -6.07 5.72 4.03
N PHE A 40 -5.05 6.58 4.14
CA PHE A 40 -3.92 6.56 3.21
C PHE A 40 -3.12 5.27 3.29
N ALA A 41 -2.89 4.74 4.49
CA ALA A 41 -2.25 3.43 4.67
C ALA A 41 -3.03 2.33 3.94
N ALA A 42 -4.34 2.22 4.20
CA ALA A 42 -5.20 1.21 3.60
C ALA A 42 -5.26 1.32 2.07
N TYR A 43 -5.37 2.53 1.54
CA TYR A 43 -5.40 2.78 0.10
C TYR A 43 -4.11 2.32 -0.59
N ASN A 44 -2.95 2.69 -0.03
CA ASN A 44 -1.64 2.32 -0.56
C ASN A 44 -1.41 0.79 -0.50
N ILE A 45 -1.75 0.15 0.62
CA ILE A 45 -1.65 -1.31 0.76
C ILE A 45 -2.56 -2.02 -0.26
N ASN A 46 -3.79 -1.55 -0.45
CA ASN A 46 -4.71 -2.12 -1.45
C ASN A 46 -4.14 -2.03 -2.88
N ILE A 47 -3.54 -0.90 -3.26
CA ILE A 47 -2.87 -0.78 -4.57
C ILE A 47 -1.70 -1.76 -4.67
N ALA A 48 -0.87 -1.86 -3.62
CA ALA A 48 0.26 -2.78 -3.61
C ALA A 48 -0.19 -4.24 -3.82
N LEU A 49 -1.24 -4.69 -3.12
CA LEU A 49 -1.80 -6.02 -3.28
C LEU A 49 -2.31 -6.26 -4.71
N LYS A 50 -3.01 -5.29 -5.31
CA LYS A 50 -3.46 -5.36 -6.71
C LYS A 50 -2.29 -5.47 -7.68
N MET A 51 -1.21 -4.71 -7.45
CA MET A 51 0.00 -4.74 -8.27
C MET A 51 0.71 -6.09 -8.19
N PHE A 52 0.81 -6.67 -7.00
CA PHE A 52 1.37 -8.01 -6.81
C PHE A 52 0.51 -9.08 -7.49
N ALA A 53 -0.81 -9.05 -7.28
CA ALA A 53 -1.73 -9.96 -7.96
C ALA A 53 -1.65 -9.83 -9.49
N PHE A 54 -1.55 -8.61 -10.01
CA PHE A 54 -1.40 -8.35 -11.44
C PHE A 54 -0.06 -8.88 -11.99
N SER A 55 1.04 -8.71 -11.26
CA SER A 55 2.34 -9.25 -11.66
C SER A 55 2.35 -10.77 -11.77
N VAL A 56 1.65 -11.48 -10.86
CA VAL A 56 1.48 -12.94 -10.92
C VAL A 56 0.64 -13.33 -12.15
N LYS A 57 -0.45 -12.59 -12.44
CA LYS A 57 -1.27 -12.83 -13.62
C LYS A 57 -0.49 -12.64 -14.93
N LEU A 58 0.31 -11.59 -15.04
CA LEU A 58 1.15 -11.34 -16.22
C LEU A 58 2.16 -12.46 -16.46
N LYS A 59 2.85 -12.92 -15.41
CA LYS A 59 3.80 -14.03 -15.52
C LYS A 59 3.13 -15.31 -16.03
N LYS A 60 1.91 -15.61 -15.57
CA LYS A 60 1.14 -16.77 -16.06
C LYS A 60 0.73 -16.64 -17.53
N GLN A 61 0.45 -15.42 -18.01
CA GLN A 61 0.10 -15.18 -19.41
C GLN A 61 1.32 -15.26 -20.34
N GLN A 62 2.51 -14.89 -19.87
CA GLN A 62 3.76 -15.01 -20.64
C GLN A 62 4.29 -16.45 -20.72
N GLN A 63 3.81 -17.35 -19.87
CA GLN A 63 4.17 -18.77 -19.86
C GLN A 63 3.19 -19.66 -20.65
N LYS A 64 2.12 -19.07 -21.19
CA LYS A 64 1.22 -19.71 -22.16
C LYS A 64 1.63 -19.31 -23.57
#